data_AF-A0A430S0S7-F1
#
_entry.id   AF-A0A430S0S7-F1
#
_cell.length_a   1.000
_cell.length_b   1.000
_cell.length_c   1.000
_cell.angle_alpha   90.00
_cell.angle_beta   90.00
_cell.angle_gamma   90.00
#
_symmetry.space_group_name_H-M   'P 1'
#
loop_
_entity.id
_entity.type
_entity.pdbx_description
1 polymer ?
#
loop_
_entity_poly.entity_id
_entity_poly.type
_entity_poly.pdbx_seq_one_letter_code
_entity_poly.pdbx_strand_id
1 'polypeptide(L)'
;MVPGAKERPVQEFLNVLLFRPLAHLVVLLLYRTRVRPHHLVLFHTLLVLLAARLIHLGQDVPAAFLLQLKTVLDNADGQLARLRGEVTELGRYLDTELDFLGNLFLFLALGFRTGAWGWAFAAFLVFTLVQTWDFNLERLYRKARGLFLPPEPQDPETPLLALLRGVYRFLFLPQDRAVTALEEALARRLGLDPLRFWDEAALAGVVNLGLTTQLFFLGVFLALHQPGAYLTFVLLQAVYLGAWYLWRIARSIPSPR
;
A
#
# COMPACT_ATOMS: atom_id res chain seq x y z
N MET A 1 -3.52 -18.84 9.88
CA MET A 1 -3.38 -17.90 8.74
C MET A 1 -4.36 -18.29 7.66
N VAL A 2 -4.95 -17.32 6.97
CA VAL A 2 -5.85 -17.57 5.82
C VAL A 2 -5.02 -18.12 4.64
N PRO A 3 -5.43 -19.24 4.00
CA PRO A 3 -4.72 -19.78 2.85
C PRO A 3 -4.61 -18.76 1.71
N GLY A 4 -3.43 -18.66 1.09
CA GLY A 4 -3.21 -17.71 0.00
C GLY A 4 -2.91 -16.27 0.42
N ALA A 5 -2.79 -15.98 1.72
CA ALA A 5 -2.32 -14.67 2.17
C ALA A 5 -0.82 -14.48 1.86
N LYS A 6 -0.42 -13.25 1.53
CA LYS A 6 1.00 -12.91 1.38
C LYS A 6 1.68 -13.00 2.76
N GLU A 7 2.73 -13.80 2.85
CA GLU A 7 3.57 -13.89 4.06
C GLU A 7 4.40 -12.61 4.22
N ARG A 8 4.11 -11.84 5.27
CA ARG A 8 4.87 -10.64 5.67
C ARG A 8 5.35 -10.83 7.11
N PRO A 9 6.55 -10.32 7.49
CA PRO A 9 7.06 -10.44 8.86
C PRO A 9 6.13 -9.77 9.88
N VAL A 10 5.62 -8.60 9.52
CA VAL A 10 4.54 -7.92 10.26
C VAL A 10 3.40 -7.66 9.29
N GLN A 11 2.18 -7.88 9.76
CA GLN A 11 0.98 -7.74 8.95
C GLN A 11 0.17 -6.54 9.42
N GLU A 12 -0.42 -5.84 8.46
CA GLU A 12 -1.34 -4.74 8.71
C GLU A 12 -2.56 -5.22 9.49
N PHE A 13 -2.87 -4.58 10.62
CA PHE A 13 -3.86 -5.05 11.58
C PHE A 13 -5.26 -5.18 10.98
N LEU A 14 -5.76 -4.12 10.33
CA LEU A 14 -7.09 -4.12 9.70
C LEU A 14 -7.18 -5.15 8.57
N ASN A 15 -6.09 -5.33 7.85
CA ASN A 15 -6.01 -6.32 6.78
C ASN A 15 -6.21 -7.73 7.36
N VAL A 16 -5.47 -8.11 8.41
CA VAL A 16 -5.61 -9.43 9.06
C VAL A 16 -6.97 -9.63 9.71
N LEU A 17 -7.46 -8.64 10.44
CA LEU A 17 -8.68 -8.76 11.23
C LEU A 17 -9.95 -8.79 10.36
N LEU A 18 -10.01 -7.91 9.35
CA LEU A 18 -11.25 -7.64 8.62
C LEU A 18 -11.15 -8.04 7.14
N PHE A 19 -10.17 -7.50 6.40
CA PHE A 19 -10.20 -7.59 4.95
C PHE A 19 -9.73 -8.94 4.40
N ARG A 20 -8.75 -9.63 5.01
CA ARG A 20 -8.33 -10.98 4.55
C ARG A 20 -9.42 -12.01 4.72
N PRO A 21 -10.10 -12.11 5.87
CA PRO A 21 -11.22 -13.05 6.01
C PRO A 21 -12.32 -12.78 4.99
N LEU A 22 -12.71 -11.52 4.80
CA LEU A 22 -13.73 -11.15 3.81
C LEU A 22 -13.29 -11.45 2.37
N ALA A 23 -12.04 -11.11 2.03
CA ALA A 23 -11.46 -11.43 0.73
C ALA A 23 -11.40 -12.94 0.50
N HIS A 24 -11.12 -13.73 1.53
CA HIS A 24 -11.11 -15.20 1.42
C HIS A 24 -12.50 -15.75 1.08
N LEU A 25 -13.57 -15.19 1.66
CA LEU A 25 -14.93 -15.58 1.30
C LEU A 25 -15.20 -15.32 -0.20
N VAL A 26 -14.75 -14.18 -0.71
CA VAL A 26 -14.82 -13.88 -2.16
C VAL A 26 -14.01 -14.89 -2.96
N VAL A 27 -12.79 -15.22 -2.53
CA VAL A 27 -11.96 -16.21 -3.20
C VAL A 27 -12.63 -17.59 -3.24
N LEU A 28 -13.25 -18.05 -2.15
CA LEU A 28 -13.95 -19.33 -2.13
C LEU A 28 -15.07 -19.40 -3.19
N LEU A 29 -15.80 -18.29 -3.38
CA LEU A 29 -16.82 -18.19 -4.42
C LEU A 29 -16.22 -18.18 -5.83
N LEU A 30 -15.09 -17.49 -6.01
CA LEU A 30 -14.45 -17.34 -7.32
C LEU A 30 -13.54 -18.51 -7.69
N TYR A 31 -13.08 -19.31 -6.74
CA TYR A 31 -12.00 -20.29 -6.92
C TYR A 31 -12.29 -21.33 -8.01
N ARG A 32 -13.55 -21.67 -8.25
CA ARG A 32 -13.97 -22.62 -9.32
C ARG A 32 -14.52 -21.95 -10.58
N THR A 33 -14.48 -20.62 -10.66
CA THR A 33 -15.00 -19.85 -11.80
C THR A 33 -13.91 -19.57 -12.84
N ARG A 34 -14.30 -19.04 -14.01
CA ARG A 34 -13.36 -18.57 -15.05
C ARG A 34 -12.79 -17.17 -14.79
N VAL A 35 -13.17 -16.51 -13.69
CA VAL A 35 -12.65 -15.19 -13.33
C VAL A 35 -11.17 -15.32 -12.99
N ARG A 36 -10.32 -14.53 -13.65
CA ARG A 36 -8.87 -14.48 -13.43
C ARG A 36 -8.50 -13.31 -12.51
N PRO A 37 -7.37 -13.36 -11.80
CA PRO A 37 -6.94 -12.28 -10.89
C PRO A 37 -6.95 -10.88 -11.51
N HIS A 38 -6.46 -10.72 -12.74
CA HIS A 38 -6.45 -9.40 -13.40
C HIS A 38 -7.86 -8.87 -13.70
N HIS A 39 -8.90 -9.71 -13.82
CA HIS A 39 -10.28 -9.22 -13.94
C HIS A 39 -10.74 -8.55 -12.64
N LEU A 40 -10.32 -9.08 -11.48
CA LEU A 40 -10.57 -8.44 -10.20
C LEU A 40 -9.80 -7.11 -10.10
N VAL A 41 -8.56 -7.08 -10.57
CA VAL A 41 -7.74 -5.85 -10.61
C VAL A 41 -8.45 -4.73 -11.36
N LEU A 42 -8.89 -5.01 -12.59
CA LEU A 42 -9.64 -4.04 -13.39
C LEU A 42 -10.96 -3.63 -12.74
N PHE A 43 -11.67 -4.58 -12.13
CA PHE A 43 -12.96 -4.32 -11.50
C PHE A 43 -12.83 -3.45 -10.26
N HIS A 44 -11.92 -3.77 -9.34
CA HIS A 44 -11.72 -2.97 -8.14
C HIS A 44 -11.14 -1.58 -8.47
N THR A 45 -10.38 -1.47 -9.57
CA THR A 45 -9.93 -0.18 -10.12
C THR A 45 -11.11 0.66 -10.58
N LEU A 46 -12.09 0.07 -11.28
CA LEU A 46 -13.31 0.78 -11.65
C LEU A 46 -14.08 1.27 -10.41
N LEU A 47 -14.13 0.47 -9.34
CA LEU A 47 -14.81 0.85 -8.09
C LEU A 47 -14.14 2.06 -7.42
N VAL A 48 -12.81 2.15 -7.40
CA VAL A 48 -12.13 3.31 -6.80
C VAL A 48 -12.31 4.57 -7.64
N LEU A 49 -12.31 4.46 -8.98
CA LEU A 49 -12.62 5.60 -9.86
C LEU A 49 -14.06 6.08 -9.68
N LEU A 50 -15.00 5.15 -9.53
CA LEU A 50 -16.38 5.49 -9.21
C LEU A 50 -16.49 6.13 -7.82
N ALA A 51 -15.79 5.61 -6.81
CA ALA A 51 -15.74 6.22 -5.47
C ALA A 51 -15.19 7.64 -5.53
N ALA A 52 -14.11 7.90 -6.28
CA ALA A 52 -13.57 9.24 -6.50
C ALA A 52 -14.62 10.18 -7.12
N ARG A 53 -15.35 9.72 -8.14
CA ARG A 53 -16.45 10.50 -8.73
C ARG A 53 -17.55 10.80 -7.71
N LEU A 54 -17.92 9.83 -6.87
CA LEU A 54 -18.94 10.02 -5.83
C LEU A 54 -18.47 11.02 -4.75
N ILE A 55 -17.20 10.96 -4.33
CA ILE A 55 -16.60 11.95 -3.42
C ILE A 55 -16.71 13.36 -4.02
N HIS A 56 -16.36 13.51 -5.30
CA HIS A 56 -16.45 14.79 -5.99
C HIS A 56 -17.90 15.33 -6.01
N LEU A 57 -18.89 14.44 -6.21
CA LEU A 57 -20.32 14.77 -6.19
C LEU A 57 -20.89 14.94 -4.77
N GLY A 58 -20.11 14.76 -3.70
CA GLY A 58 -20.57 14.84 -2.32
C GLY A 58 -21.41 13.65 -1.84
N GLN A 59 -21.37 12.52 -2.56
CA GLN A 59 -22.07 11.29 -2.21
C GLN A 59 -21.19 10.40 -1.32
N ASP A 60 -20.97 10.87 -0.09
CA ASP A 60 -19.91 10.34 0.77
C ASP A 60 -20.18 8.89 1.25
N VAL A 61 -21.42 8.56 1.64
CA VAL A 61 -21.76 7.21 2.15
C VAL A 61 -21.62 6.13 1.07
N PRO A 62 -22.16 6.30 -0.15
CA PRO A 62 -21.90 5.36 -1.25
C PRO A 62 -20.41 5.26 -1.60
N ALA A 63 -19.67 6.38 -1.60
CA ALA A 63 -18.22 6.35 -1.82
C ALA A 63 -17.49 5.53 -0.76
N ALA A 64 -17.82 5.74 0.52
CA ALA A 64 -17.25 4.99 1.64
C ALA A 64 -17.47 3.48 1.48
N PHE A 65 -18.68 3.07 1.10
CA PHE A 65 -19.01 1.67 0.84
C PHE A 65 -18.18 1.09 -0.32
N LEU A 66 -18.07 1.81 -1.44
CA LEU A 66 -17.29 1.35 -2.59
C LEU A 66 -15.80 1.19 -2.25
N LEU A 67 -15.23 2.06 -1.40
CA LEU A 67 -13.85 1.92 -0.95
C LEU A 67 -13.63 0.66 -0.12
N GLN A 68 -14.59 0.29 0.75
CA GLN A 68 -14.50 -0.94 1.52
C GLN A 68 -14.62 -2.17 0.60
N LEU A 69 -15.55 -2.12 -0.36
CA LEU A 69 -15.72 -3.18 -1.35
C LEU A 69 -14.46 -3.34 -2.23
N LYS A 70 -13.87 -2.24 -2.71
CA LYS A 70 -12.58 -2.25 -3.42
C LYS A 70 -11.54 -2.97 -2.59
N THR A 71 -11.39 -2.61 -1.32
CA THR A 71 -10.35 -3.14 -0.44
C THR A 71 -10.49 -4.64 -0.22
N VAL A 72 -11.72 -5.16 -0.14
CA VAL A 72 -11.98 -6.60 -0.09
C VAL A 72 -11.55 -7.29 -1.38
N LEU A 73 -11.86 -6.72 -2.54
CA LEU A 73 -11.59 -7.31 -3.85
C LEU A 73 -10.11 -7.29 -4.23
N ASP A 74 -9.41 -6.20 -3.92
CA ASP A 74 -7.96 -6.05 -4.02
C ASP A 74 -7.25 -7.14 -3.19
N ASN A 75 -7.63 -7.32 -1.92
CA ASN A 75 -7.07 -8.42 -1.12
C ASN A 75 -7.46 -9.81 -1.66
N ALA A 76 -8.55 -9.94 -2.42
CA ALA A 76 -9.00 -11.19 -3.00
C ALA A 76 -8.25 -11.57 -4.29
N ASP A 77 -7.84 -10.61 -5.13
CA ASP A 77 -7.12 -10.91 -6.37
C ASP A 77 -5.77 -11.59 -6.09
N GLY A 78 -5.02 -11.10 -5.11
CA GLY A 78 -3.72 -11.62 -4.77
C GLY A 78 -3.87 -12.98 -4.11
N GLN A 79 -4.90 -13.15 -3.27
CA GLN A 79 -5.20 -14.44 -2.66
C GLN A 79 -5.59 -15.47 -3.72
N LEU A 80 -6.43 -15.09 -4.69
CA LEU A 80 -6.83 -15.94 -5.80
C LEU A 80 -5.63 -16.31 -6.67
N ALA A 81 -4.78 -15.34 -7.02
CA ALA A 81 -3.57 -15.57 -7.80
C ALA A 81 -2.63 -16.57 -7.12
N ARG A 82 -2.39 -16.41 -5.82
CA ARG A 82 -1.53 -17.31 -5.05
C ARG A 82 -2.13 -18.70 -4.90
N LEU A 83 -3.43 -18.81 -4.61
CA LEU A 83 -4.09 -20.11 -4.45
C LEU A 83 -4.20 -20.90 -5.75
N ARG A 84 -4.29 -20.23 -6.89
CA ARG A 84 -4.32 -20.88 -8.21
C ARG A 84 -2.95 -21.03 -8.87
N GLY A 85 -1.89 -20.48 -8.29
CA GLY A 85 -0.57 -20.43 -8.94
C GLY A 85 -0.55 -19.53 -10.18
N GLU A 86 -1.45 -18.54 -10.26
CA GLU A 86 -1.60 -17.58 -11.37
C GLU A 86 -0.91 -16.24 -11.06
N VAL A 87 0.15 -16.24 -10.23
CA VAL A 87 0.94 -15.05 -9.93
C VAL A 87 1.79 -14.69 -11.15
N THR A 88 1.60 -13.49 -11.70
CA THR A 88 2.25 -13.02 -12.94
C THR A 88 2.98 -11.69 -12.74
N GLU A 89 4.01 -11.43 -13.55
CA GLU A 89 4.73 -10.15 -13.57
C GLU A 89 3.82 -9.02 -14.02
N LEU A 90 3.06 -9.27 -15.09
CA LEU A 90 2.08 -8.33 -15.63
C LEU A 90 1.04 -7.96 -14.59
N GLY A 91 0.47 -8.96 -13.90
CA GLY A 91 -0.54 -8.73 -12.86
C GLY A 91 -0.01 -7.84 -11.73
N ARG A 92 1.25 -8.05 -11.30
CA ARG A 92 1.88 -7.25 -10.25
C ARG A 92 2.03 -5.77 -10.65
N TYR A 93 2.53 -5.50 -11.86
CA TYR A 93 2.69 -4.10 -12.29
C TYR A 93 1.34 -3.44 -12.53
N LEU A 94 0.39 -4.16 -13.16
CA LEU A 94 -0.95 -3.66 -13.41
C LEU A 94 -1.64 -3.24 -12.10
N ASP A 95 -1.60 -4.11 -11.09
CA ASP A 95 -2.15 -3.84 -9.76
C ASP A 95 -1.52 -2.59 -9.12
N THR A 96 -0.19 -2.55 -9.04
CA THR A 96 0.56 -1.42 -8.44
C THR A 96 0.25 -0.09 -9.12
N GLU A 97 0.23 -0.07 -10.46
CA GLU A 97 0.02 1.16 -11.24
C GLU A 97 -1.43 1.64 -11.17
N LEU A 98 -2.40 0.72 -11.23
CA LEU A 98 -3.81 1.07 -11.14
C LEU A 98 -4.21 1.49 -9.72
N ASP A 99 -3.59 0.93 -8.69
CA ASP A 99 -3.76 1.41 -7.32
C ASP A 99 -3.19 2.83 -7.17
N PHE A 100 -2.00 3.11 -7.70
CA PHE A 100 -1.47 4.47 -7.70
C PHE A 100 -2.40 5.46 -8.42
N LEU A 101 -2.91 5.08 -9.60
CA LEU A 101 -3.85 5.89 -10.37
C LEU A 101 -5.15 6.12 -9.59
N GLY A 102 -5.72 5.06 -9.02
CA GLY A 102 -6.94 5.15 -8.21
C GLY A 102 -6.77 6.09 -7.02
N ASN A 103 -5.64 5.99 -6.30
CA ASN A 103 -5.32 6.89 -5.20
C ASN A 103 -5.14 8.33 -5.68
N LEU A 104 -4.47 8.57 -6.79
CA LEU A 104 -4.37 9.91 -7.40
C LEU A 104 -5.76 10.52 -7.64
N PHE A 105 -6.68 9.76 -8.24
CA PHE A 105 -8.06 10.22 -8.45
C PHE A 105 -8.82 10.49 -7.15
N LEU A 106 -8.62 9.69 -6.10
CA LEU A 106 -9.21 9.96 -4.78
C LEU A 106 -8.72 11.29 -4.21
N PHE A 107 -7.41 11.56 -4.24
CA PHE A 107 -6.86 12.83 -3.74
C PHE A 107 -7.26 14.03 -4.61
N LEU A 108 -7.36 13.87 -5.93
CA LEU A 108 -7.92 14.90 -6.81
C LEU A 108 -9.39 15.19 -6.46
N ALA A 109 -10.21 14.15 -6.26
CA ALA A 109 -11.60 14.32 -5.86
C ALA A 109 -11.74 15.02 -4.49
N LEU A 110 -10.88 14.68 -3.53
CA LEU A 110 -10.81 15.37 -2.23
C LEU A 110 -10.40 16.84 -2.40
N GLY A 111 -9.43 17.14 -3.27
CA GLY A 111 -9.04 18.52 -3.62
C GLY A 111 -10.20 19.33 -4.18
N PHE A 112 -10.91 18.80 -5.17
CA PHE A 112 -12.12 19.43 -5.71
C PHE A 112 -13.23 19.58 -4.66
N ARG A 113 -13.46 18.55 -3.83
CA ARG A 113 -14.54 18.51 -2.84
C ARG A 113 -14.35 19.49 -1.68
N THR A 114 -13.11 19.69 -1.27
CA THR A 114 -12.75 20.52 -0.10
C THR A 114 -12.27 21.92 -0.48
N GLY A 115 -11.86 22.13 -1.73
CA GLY A 115 -11.16 23.33 -2.18
C GLY A 115 -9.72 23.47 -1.65
N ALA A 116 -9.27 22.56 -0.77
CA ALA A 116 -7.98 22.61 -0.11
C ALA A 116 -6.88 21.91 -0.95
N TRP A 117 -6.66 22.40 -2.17
CA TRP A 117 -5.72 21.79 -3.12
C TRP A 117 -4.32 21.55 -2.59
N GLY A 118 -3.77 22.54 -1.86
CA GLY A 118 -2.44 22.41 -1.25
C GLY A 118 -2.39 21.28 -0.23
N TRP A 119 -3.45 21.11 0.57
CA TRP A 119 -3.56 20.03 1.56
C TRP A 119 -3.75 18.67 0.88
N ALA A 120 -4.59 18.61 -0.16
CA ALA A 120 -4.81 17.38 -0.92
C ALA A 120 -3.52 16.89 -1.60
N PHE A 121 -2.77 17.82 -2.22
CA PHE A 121 -1.49 17.50 -2.85
C PHE A 121 -0.43 17.07 -1.82
N ALA A 122 -0.28 17.82 -0.72
CA ALA A 122 0.67 17.45 0.34
C ALA A 122 0.31 16.10 0.97
N ALA A 123 -0.98 15.85 1.22
CA ALA A 123 -1.47 14.58 1.75
C ALA A 123 -1.20 13.43 0.76
N PHE A 124 -1.39 13.64 -0.54
CA PHE A 124 -1.03 12.65 -1.56
C PHE A 124 0.47 12.30 -1.53
N LEU A 125 1.36 13.30 -1.41
CA LEU A 125 2.80 13.05 -1.30
C LEU A 125 3.15 12.25 -0.04
N VAL A 126 2.56 12.60 1.10
CA VAL A 126 2.76 11.86 2.36
C VAL A 126 2.25 10.43 2.23
N PHE A 127 1.05 10.24 1.67
CA PHE A 127 0.47 8.93 1.41
C PHE A 127 1.38 8.08 0.52
N THR A 128 1.86 8.62 -0.61
CA THR A 128 2.77 7.90 -1.51
C THR A 128 4.08 7.55 -0.80
N LEU A 129 4.65 8.48 -0.03
CA LEU A 129 5.86 8.23 0.76
C LEU A 129 5.65 7.09 1.76
N VAL A 130 4.52 7.05 2.47
CA VAL A 130 4.16 5.97 3.39
C VAL A 130 4.12 4.62 2.66
N GLN A 131 3.47 4.55 1.49
CA GLN A 131 3.39 3.29 0.72
C GLN A 131 4.77 2.82 0.25
N THR A 132 5.60 3.74 -0.27
CA THR A 132 6.98 3.45 -0.66
C THR A 132 7.81 2.99 0.55
N TRP A 133 7.63 3.61 1.71
CA TRP A 133 8.36 3.25 2.92
C TRP A 133 8.00 1.85 3.42
N ASP A 134 6.70 1.52 3.49
CA ASP A 134 6.24 0.17 3.88
C ASP A 134 6.88 -0.91 3.00
N PHE A 135 6.84 -0.70 1.68
CA PHE A 135 7.39 -1.64 0.71
C PHE A 135 8.91 -1.84 0.90
N ASN A 136 9.68 -0.76 1.00
CA ASN A 136 11.14 -0.83 1.08
C ASN A 136 11.62 -1.33 2.46
N LEU A 137 10.91 -1.00 3.54
CA LEU A 137 11.29 -1.43 4.89
C LEU A 137 11.15 -2.94 5.06
N GLU A 138 10.13 -3.56 4.47
CA GLU A 138 10.02 -5.03 4.44
C GLU A 138 11.21 -5.66 3.69
N ARG A 139 11.63 -5.08 2.56
CA ARG A 139 12.78 -5.57 1.79
C ARG A 139 14.08 -5.46 2.60
N LEU A 140 14.31 -4.33 3.26
CA LEU A 140 15.48 -4.10 4.10
C LEU A 140 15.52 -5.06 5.31
N TYR A 141 14.38 -5.31 5.94
CA TYR A 141 14.25 -6.29 7.03
C TYR A 141 14.66 -7.69 6.59
N ARG A 142 14.17 -8.14 5.43
CA ARG A 142 14.50 -9.47 4.89
C ARG A 142 15.98 -9.55 4.52
N LYS A 143 16.50 -8.53 3.83
CA LYS A 143 17.92 -8.42 3.44
C LYS A 143 18.84 -8.47 4.65
N ALA A 144 18.54 -7.73 5.71
CA ALA A 144 19.37 -7.66 6.92
C ALA A 144 19.45 -8.99 7.67
N ARG A 145 18.44 -9.84 7.53
CA ARG A 145 18.37 -11.17 8.17
C ARG A 145 18.75 -12.32 7.23
N GLY A 146 19.18 -12.03 6.00
CA GLY A 146 19.46 -13.05 4.99
C GLY A 146 18.23 -13.90 4.63
N LEU A 147 17.02 -13.37 4.86
CA LEU A 147 15.78 -14.08 4.55
C LEU A 147 15.54 -14.10 3.03
N PHE A 148 14.95 -15.19 2.56
CA PHE A 148 14.58 -15.35 1.16
C PHE A 148 13.64 -14.22 0.70
N LEU A 149 14.00 -13.56 -0.40
CA LEU A 149 13.12 -12.66 -1.13
C LEU A 149 12.32 -13.52 -2.10
N PRO A 150 10.98 -13.48 -2.08
CA PRO A 150 10.16 -14.23 -3.02
C PRO A 150 10.61 -13.95 -4.46
N PRO A 151 10.80 -14.98 -5.31
CA PRO A 151 11.19 -14.75 -6.69
C PRO A 151 10.12 -13.91 -7.37
N GLU A 152 10.55 -12.84 -8.04
CA GLU A 152 9.62 -12.07 -8.85
C GLU A 152 9.16 -12.95 -10.02
N PRO A 153 7.84 -13.07 -10.28
CA PRO A 153 7.35 -13.80 -11.44
C PRO A 153 7.96 -13.18 -12.70
N GLN A 154 8.29 -14.03 -13.68
CA GLN A 154 8.85 -13.62 -14.96
C GLN A 154 7.91 -14.07 -16.07
N ASP A 155 7.29 -13.11 -16.74
CA ASP A 155 6.42 -13.39 -17.87
C ASP A 155 7.19 -13.20 -19.19
N PRO A 156 6.76 -13.84 -20.29
CA PRO A 156 7.27 -13.52 -21.63
C PRO A 156 7.10 -12.03 -21.94
N GLU A 157 8.08 -11.44 -22.63
CA GLU A 157 8.00 -10.02 -22.99
C GLU A 157 6.82 -9.75 -23.93
N THR A 158 5.98 -8.79 -23.54
CA THR A 158 4.88 -8.27 -24.36
C THR A 158 4.95 -6.74 -24.38
N PRO A 159 4.40 -6.07 -25.41
CA PRO A 159 4.39 -4.60 -25.46
C PRO A 159 3.73 -3.96 -24.25
N LEU A 160 2.65 -4.58 -23.73
CA LEU A 160 1.96 -4.13 -22.53
C LEU A 160 2.85 -4.27 -21.28
N LEU A 161 3.50 -5.43 -21.10
CA LEU A 161 4.43 -5.63 -19.99
C LEU A 161 5.61 -4.65 -20.05
N ALA A 162 6.15 -4.39 -21.24
CA ALA A 162 7.23 -3.41 -21.43
C ALA A 162 6.79 -1.99 -21.07
N LEU A 163 5.55 -1.61 -21.42
CA LEU A 163 4.96 -0.32 -21.05
C LEU A 163 4.83 -0.20 -19.53
N LEU A 164 4.18 -1.16 -18.88
CA LEU A 164 3.98 -1.19 -17.42
C LEU A 164 5.34 -1.14 -16.69
N ARG A 165 6.28 -2.01 -17.08
CA ARG A 165 7.65 -1.98 -16.54
C ARG A 165 8.32 -0.60 -16.72
N GLY A 166 8.09 0.06 -17.85
CA GLY A 166 8.56 1.42 -18.12
C GLY A 166 7.95 2.48 -17.21
N VAL A 167 6.63 2.44 -17.01
CA VAL A 167 5.91 3.32 -16.08
C VAL A 167 6.40 3.10 -14.65
N TYR A 168 6.49 1.84 -14.21
CA TYR A 168 7.03 1.49 -12.91
C TYR A 168 8.45 2.04 -12.70
N ARG A 169 9.32 1.86 -13.70
CA ARG A 169 10.70 2.37 -13.69
C ARG A 169 10.76 3.90 -13.62
N PHE A 170 9.81 4.60 -14.20
CA PHE A 170 9.79 6.07 -14.19
C PHE A 170 9.21 6.62 -12.89
N LEU A 171 8.09 6.07 -12.41
CA LEU A 171 7.37 6.61 -11.26
C LEU A 171 7.89 6.08 -9.93
N PHE A 172 8.09 4.77 -9.79
CA PHE A 172 8.32 4.12 -8.48
C PHE A 172 9.80 3.88 -8.22
N LEU A 173 10.55 3.42 -9.22
CA LEU A 173 11.96 3.05 -9.03
C LEU A 173 12.86 4.19 -8.48
N PRO A 174 12.71 5.46 -8.90
CA PRO A 174 13.49 6.55 -8.30
C PRO A 174 13.18 6.72 -6.80
N GLN A 175 11.91 6.57 -6.42
CA GLN A 175 11.47 6.69 -5.02
C GLN A 175 11.98 5.51 -4.19
N ASP A 176 11.88 4.28 -4.70
CA ASP A 176 12.41 3.08 -4.04
C ASP A 176 13.92 3.16 -3.81
N ARG A 177 14.66 3.62 -4.82
CA ARG A 177 16.11 3.85 -4.72
C ARG A 177 16.43 4.95 -3.71
N ALA A 178 15.67 6.04 -3.69
CA ALA A 178 15.88 7.14 -2.76
C ALA A 178 15.67 6.69 -1.31
N VAL A 179 14.57 6.00 -1.01
CA VAL A 179 14.26 5.48 0.34
C VAL A 179 15.31 4.46 0.78
N THR A 180 15.64 3.49 -0.10
CA THR A 180 16.68 2.49 0.21
C THR A 180 18.03 3.14 0.47
N ALA A 181 18.45 4.08 -0.39
CA ALA A 181 19.72 4.78 -0.23
C ALA A 181 19.76 5.64 1.04
N LEU A 182 18.65 6.29 1.40
CA LEU A 182 18.52 7.05 2.64
C LEU A 182 18.69 6.15 3.87
N GLU A 183 17.94 5.05 3.93
CA GLU A 183 17.99 4.08 5.04
C GLU A 183 19.40 3.50 5.21
N GLU A 184 20.02 3.04 4.11
CA GLU A 184 21.37 2.46 4.13
C GLU A 184 22.45 3.50 4.42
N ALA A 185 22.30 4.74 3.95
CA ALA A 185 23.24 5.83 4.25
C ALA A 185 23.15 6.23 5.72
N LEU A 186 21.96 6.31 6.29
CA LEU A 186 21.75 6.66 7.69
C LEU A 186 22.30 5.58 8.62
N ALA A 187 21.96 4.31 8.37
CA ALA A 187 22.47 3.18 9.15
C ALA A 187 24.01 3.16 9.17
N ARG A 188 24.65 3.40 8.02
CA ARG A 188 26.11 3.50 7.92
C ARG A 188 26.69 4.72 8.63
N ARG A 189 26.13 5.91 8.40
CA ARG A 189 26.64 7.18 8.95
C ARG A 189 26.56 7.24 10.48
N LEU A 190 25.52 6.65 11.06
CA LEU A 190 25.29 6.64 12.51
C LEU A 190 25.77 5.35 13.18
N GLY A 191 26.35 4.40 12.44
CA GLY A 191 26.81 3.12 12.97
C GLY A 191 25.70 2.29 13.62
N LEU A 192 24.48 2.36 13.08
CA LEU A 192 23.32 1.67 13.65
C LEU A 192 23.41 0.16 13.41
N ASP A 193 22.97 -0.63 14.38
CA ASP A 193 22.81 -2.08 14.20
C ASP A 193 21.67 -2.36 13.19
N PRO A 194 21.96 -2.93 12.00
CA PRO A 194 20.96 -3.19 10.97
C PRO A 194 19.80 -4.09 11.45
N LEU A 195 20.09 -5.03 12.35
CA LEU A 195 19.08 -5.97 12.85
C LEU A 195 18.07 -5.28 13.78
N ARG A 196 18.50 -4.22 14.48
CA ARG A 196 17.67 -3.37 15.34
C ARG A 196 17.00 -2.24 14.56
N PHE A 197 17.68 -1.69 13.55
CA PHE A 197 17.17 -0.55 12.80
C PHE A 197 16.02 -0.93 11.86
N TRP A 198 16.11 -2.13 11.28
CA TRP A 198 15.06 -2.76 10.47
C TRP A 198 14.50 -3.98 11.19
N ASP A 199 14.02 -3.82 12.43
CA ASP A 199 13.35 -4.89 13.18
C ASP A 199 11.82 -4.91 12.98
N GLU A 200 11.12 -5.84 13.63
CA GLU A 200 9.66 -5.95 13.52
C GLU A 200 8.92 -4.69 13.98
N ALA A 201 9.40 -4.01 15.03
CA ALA A 201 8.80 -2.75 15.46
C ALA A 201 8.96 -1.65 14.40
N ALA A 202 10.10 -1.60 13.68
CA ALA A 202 10.25 -0.68 12.56
C ALA A 202 9.15 -0.90 11.52
N LEU A 203 8.87 -2.15 11.14
CA LEU A 203 7.77 -2.49 10.22
C LEU A 203 6.41 -2.14 10.83
N ALA A 204 6.17 -2.49 12.09
CA ALA A 204 4.87 -2.29 12.75
C ALA A 204 4.41 -0.83 12.75
N GLY A 205 5.36 0.12 12.85
CA GLY A 205 5.05 1.55 12.79
C GLY A 205 4.61 2.03 11.41
N VAL A 206 4.99 1.36 10.32
CA VAL A 206 4.65 1.80 8.96
C VAL A 206 3.54 0.94 8.34
N VAL A 207 3.53 -0.37 8.60
CA VAL A 207 2.60 -1.32 7.98
C VAL A 207 1.13 -1.03 8.29
N ASN A 208 0.85 -0.45 9.48
CA ASN A 208 -0.49 -0.03 9.87
C ASN A 208 -0.91 1.32 9.27
N LEU A 209 -0.06 1.92 8.43
CA LEU A 209 -0.40 3.07 7.58
C LEU A 209 -0.51 2.65 6.11
N GLY A 210 -0.53 1.33 5.83
CA GLY A 210 -0.66 0.76 4.50
C GLY A 210 -2.00 1.07 3.83
N LEU A 211 -2.09 0.74 2.55
CA LEU A 211 -3.24 1.07 1.68
C LEU A 211 -4.59 0.68 2.29
N THR A 212 -4.72 -0.53 2.85
CA THR A 212 -5.99 -1.01 3.42
C THR A 212 -6.45 -0.11 4.57
N THR A 213 -5.54 0.31 5.44
CA THR A 213 -5.83 1.21 6.55
C THR A 213 -6.20 2.61 6.08
N GLN A 214 -5.51 3.13 5.06
CA GLN A 214 -5.83 4.44 4.48
C GLN A 214 -7.23 4.45 3.87
N LEU A 215 -7.58 3.43 3.08
CA LEU A 215 -8.90 3.32 2.45
C LEU A 215 -10.02 3.08 3.47
N PHE A 216 -9.74 2.34 4.53
CA PHE A 216 -10.66 2.19 5.65
C PHE A 216 -10.94 3.54 6.30
N PHE A 217 -9.91 4.28 6.71
CA PHE A 217 -10.10 5.58 7.36
C PHE A 217 -10.71 6.62 6.42
N LEU A 218 -10.34 6.64 5.13
CA LEU A 218 -11.02 7.48 4.14
C LEU A 218 -12.53 7.18 4.13
N GLY A 219 -12.90 5.90 4.12
CA GLY A 219 -14.30 5.48 4.23
C GLY A 219 -14.97 5.96 5.53
N VAL A 220 -14.29 5.85 6.67
CA VAL A 220 -14.80 6.36 7.96
C VAL A 220 -15.03 7.88 7.92
N PHE A 221 -14.06 8.65 7.44
CA PHE A 221 -14.20 10.10 7.33
C PHE A 221 -15.31 10.52 6.37
N LEU A 222 -15.48 9.80 5.26
CA LEU A 222 -16.59 10.01 4.33
C LEU A 222 -17.94 9.66 4.97
N ALA A 223 -18.05 8.54 5.69
CA ALA A 223 -19.27 8.18 6.41
C ALA A 223 -19.68 9.23 7.47
N LEU A 224 -18.70 9.97 8.01
CA LEU A 224 -18.91 11.07 8.93
C LEU A 224 -19.10 12.44 8.23
N HIS A 225 -19.12 12.48 6.89
CA HIS A 225 -19.19 13.70 6.09
C HIS A 225 -18.04 14.69 6.34
N GLN A 226 -16.85 14.18 6.66
CA GLN A 226 -15.65 14.95 6.99
C GLN A 226 -14.47 14.66 6.03
N PRO A 227 -14.62 14.83 4.70
CA PRO A 227 -13.54 14.54 3.75
C PRO A 227 -12.28 15.38 3.97
N GLY A 228 -12.42 16.61 4.49
CA GLY A 228 -11.26 17.46 4.83
C GLY A 228 -10.44 16.93 6.00
N ALA A 229 -11.09 16.31 7.00
CA ALA A 229 -10.40 15.75 8.15
C ALA A 229 -9.50 14.55 7.77
N TYR A 230 -9.85 13.80 6.71
CA TYR A 230 -8.98 12.77 6.17
C TYR A 230 -7.64 13.35 5.65
N LEU A 231 -7.66 14.51 4.99
CA LEU A 231 -6.42 15.15 4.52
C LEU A 231 -5.51 15.50 5.71
N THR A 232 -6.07 16.05 6.78
CA THR A 232 -5.35 16.32 8.02
C THR A 232 -4.81 15.03 8.64
N PHE A 233 -5.64 13.97 8.70
CA PHE A 233 -5.22 12.65 9.19
C PHE A 233 -4.00 12.12 8.45
N VAL A 234 -3.99 12.18 7.12
CA VAL A 234 -2.83 11.75 6.31
C VAL A 234 -1.61 12.62 6.60
N LEU A 235 -1.76 13.95 6.66
CA LEU A 235 -0.65 14.85 6.95
C LEU A 235 -0.03 14.63 8.34
N LEU A 236 -0.84 14.33 9.35
CA LEU A 236 -0.35 13.98 10.69
C LEU A 236 0.49 12.70 10.70
N GLN A 237 0.33 11.81 9.72
CA GLN A 237 1.19 10.64 9.59
C GLN A 237 2.64 11.03 9.28
N ALA A 238 2.91 12.16 8.62
CA ALA A 238 4.28 12.63 8.42
C ALA A 238 4.95 12.99 9.75
N VAL A 239 4.21 13.61 10.67
CA VAL A 239 4.69 13.93 12.02
C VAL A 239 4.93 12.65 12.81
N TYR A 240 3.99 11.71 12.75
CA TYR A 240 4.13 10.40 13.38
C TYR A 240 5.35 9.64 12.84
N LEU A 241 5.53 9.59 11.52
CA LEU A 241 6.66 8.91 10.89
C LEU A 241 7.98 9.56 11.31
N GLY A 242 8.05 10.89 11.37
CA GLY A 242 9.24 11.60 11.87
C GLY A 242 9.59 11.21 13.30
N ALA A 243 8.61 11.23 14.20
CA ALA A 243 8.80 10.81 15.59
C ALA A 243 9.21 9.33 15.71
N TRP A 244 8.54 8.45 14.95
CA TRP A 244 8.86 7.03 14.89
C TRP A 244 10.28 6.79 14.37
N TYR A 245 10.71 7.58 13.39
CA TYR A 245 12.04 7.49 12.81
C TYR A 245 13.14 7.89 13.79
N LEU A 246 12.94 8.99 14.53
CA LEU A 246 13.86 9.42 15.58
C LEU A 246 13.98 8.36 16.68
N TRP A 247 12.85 7.79 17.10
CA TRP A 247 12.84 6.68 18.06
C TRP A 247 13.59 5.45 17.53
N ARG A 248 13.38 5.09 16.25
CA ARG A 248 14.09 3.99 15.58
C ARG A 248 15.59 4.20 15.56
N ILE A 249 16.07 5.41 15.30
CA ILE A 249 17.50 5.73 15.33
C ILE A 249 18.04 5.57 16.75
N ALA A 250 17.40 6.20 17.74
CA ALA A 250 17.87 6.23 19.12
C ALA A 250 18.06 4.82 19.72
N ARG A 251 17.12 3.90 19.48
CA ARG A 251 17.21 2.51 19.97
C ARG A 251 18.23 1.64 19.23
N SER A 252 18.66 2.04 18.03
CA SER A 252 19.54 1.25 17.17
C SER A 252 21.01 1.62 17.31
N ILE A 253 21.32 2.66 18.09
CA ILE A 253 22.68 3.00 18.48
C ILE A 253 23.20 1.88 19.40
N PRO A 254 24.34 1.25 19.08
CA PRO A 254 24.96 0.26 19.95
C PRO A 254 25.29 0.89 21.31
N SER A 255 24.93 0.25 22.41
CA SER A 255 25.42 0.68 23.73
C SER A 255 26.95 0.59 23.73
N PRO A 256 27.68 1.60 24.23
CA PRO A 256 29.10 1.42 24.52
C PRO A 256 29.20 0.24 25.49
N ARG A 257 29.96 -0.78 25.09
CA ARG A 257 30.31 -1.91 25.94
C ARG A 257 31.49 -1.53 26.82
#